data_AF-A0A0S8DRS1-F1
#
_entry.id   AF-A0A0S8DRS1-F1
#
_cell.length_a   1.000
_cell.length_b   1.000
_cell.length_c   1.000
_cell.angle_alpha   90.00
_cell.angle_beta   90.00
_cell.angle_gamma   90.00
#
_symmetry.space_group_name_H-M   'P 1'
#
loop_
_entity.id
_entity.type
_entity.pdbx_description
1 polymer ?
#
loop_
_entity_poly.entity_id
_entity_poly.type
_entity_poly.pdbx_seq_one_letter_code
_entity_poly.pdbx_strand_id
1 'polypeptide(L)'
;IILLLAAISIPNLLRARLNANETAAITALHTIAIACESYRVDQASPAYPATLNALSSATPPYIDPTLGGGTKQGYTFSYTGSTNTYSCTAGPQTPGVTGNRTLFLNETGVIRLNDSSGTPIE
;
A
#
# COMPACT_ATOMS: atom_id res chain seq x y z
N ILE A 1 10.82 -7.57 40.44
CA ILE A 1 9.69 -8.37 39.90
C ILE A 1 9.18 -7.67 38.63
N ILE A 2 10.00 -7.64 37.58
CA ILE A 2 9.70 -6.89 36.33
C ILE A 2 9.90 -7.78 35.08
N LEU A 3 10.51 -8.96 35.24
CA LEU A 3 10.79 -9.90 34.15
C LEU A 3 9.64 -10.90 33.90
N LEU A 4 8.71 -11.09 34.84
CA LEU A 4 7.62 -12.07 34.71
C LEU A 4 6.38 -11.51 33.98
N LEU A 5 6.16 -10.19 34.00
CA LEU A 5 5.04 -9.55 33.28
C LEU A 5 5.30 -9.42 31.78
N ALA A 6 6.56 -9.54 31.31
CA ALA A 6 6.90 -9.50 29.88
C ALA A 6 6.58 -10.82 29.14
N ALA A 7 6.37 -11.93 29.86
CA ALA A 7 6.04 -13.23 29.26
C ALA A 7 4.55 -13.37 28.90
N ILE A 8 3.68 -12.53 29.46
CA ILE A 8 2.21 -12.61 29.29
C ILE A 8 1.70 -11.72 28.14
N SER A 9 2.54 -10.82 27.59
CA SER A 9 2.17 -9.93 26.49
C SER A 9 2.32 -10.54 25.09
N ILE A 10 2.84 -11.77 24.98
CA ILE A 10 3.19 -12.42 23.69
C ILE A 10 2.00 -12.66 22.73
N PRO A 11 0.77 -13.02 23.15
CA PRO A 11 -0.26 -13.36 22.17
C PRO A 11 -0.78 -12.14 21.39
N ASN A 12 -0.74 -10.95 21.99
CA ASN A 12 -1.27 -9.75 21.33
C ASN A 12 -0.24 -9.03 20.46
N LEU A 13 1.06 -9.33 20.60
CA LEU A 13 2.10 -8.69 19.79
C LEU A 13 2.06 -9.14 18.33
N LEU A 14 1.77 -10.42 18.06
CA LEU A 14 1.64 -10.92 16.68
C LEU A 14 0.43 -10.30 15.97
N ARG A 15 -0.73 -10.25 16.64
CA ARG A 15 -1.93 -9.60 16.11
C ARG A 15 -1.74 -8.09 15.96
N ALA A 16 -1.08 -7.43 16.93
CA ALA A 16 -0.75 -6.02 16.83
C ALA A 16 0.20 -5.73 15.67
N ARG A 17 1.18 -6.60 15.40
CA ARG A 17 2.07 -6.47 14.24
C ARG A 17 1.34 -6.67 12.91
N LEU A 18 0.46 -7.67 12.82
CA LEU A 18 -0.37 -7.89 11.63
C LEU A 18 -1.24 -6.67 11.32
N ASN A 19 -1.95 -6.15 12.33
CA ASN A 19 -2.76 -4.95 12.19
C ASN A 19 -1.90 -3.72 11.82
N ALA A 20 -0.75 -3.54 12.46
CA ALA A 20 0.16 -2.44 12.15
C ALA A 20 0.70 -2.51 10.71
N ASN A 21 1.01 -3.71 10.22
CA ASN A 21 1.44 -3.91 8.84
C ASN A 21 0.29 -3.61 7.86
N GLU A 22 -0.93 -4.04 8.15
CA GLU A 22 -2.13 -3.74 7.34
C GLU A 22 -2.41 -2.23 7.30
N THR A 23 -2.39 -1.54 8.44
CA THR A 23 -2.53 -0.08 8.49
C THR A 23 -1.42 0.65 7.74
N ALA A 24 -0.18 0.16 7.84
CA ALA A 24 0.94 0.71 7.08
C ALA A 24 0.76 0.52 5.56
N ALA A 25 0.20 -0.61 5.13
CA ALA A 25 -0.12 -0.87 3.74
C ALA A 25 -1.25 0.03 3.23
N ILE A 26 -2.31 0.23 4.01
CA ILE A 26 -3.40 1.18 3.71
C ILE A 26 -2.84 2.61 3.54
N THR A 27 -1.99 3.04 4.47
CA THR A 27 -1.35 4.37 4.41
C THR A 27 -0.46 4.50 3.17
N ALA A 28 0.29 3.45 2.83
CA ALA A 28 1.09 3.42 1.62
C ALA A 28 0.24 3.49 0.34
N LEU A 29 -0.91 2.81 0.29
CA LEU A 29 -1.87 2.93 -0.82
C LEU A 29 -2.43 4.35 -0.96
N HIS A 30 -2.83 4.99 0.14
CA HIS A 30 -3.23 6.41 0.11
C HIS A 30 -2.11 7.31 -0.41
N THR A 31 -0.87 7.07 0.02
CA THR A 31 0.31 7.81 -0.48
C THR A 31 0.45 7.64 -1.99
N ILE A 32 0.27 6.42 -2.51
CA ILE A 32 0.32 6.14 -3.96
C ILE A 32 -0.83 6.85 -4.69
N ALA A 33 -2.05 6.86 -4.14
CA ALA A 33 -3.19 7.56 -4.73
C ALA A 33 -2.91 9.05 -4.91
N ILE A 34 -2.48 9.71 -3.82
CA ILE A 34 -2.13 11.14 -3.82
C ILE A 34 -0.98 11.43 -4.79
N ALA A 35 0.02 10.55 -4.83
CA ALA A 35 1.15 10.66 -5.75
C ALA A 35 0.73 10.52 -7.22
N CYS A 36 -0.16 9.57 -7.52
CA CYS A 36 -0.73 9.38 -8.86
C CYS A 36 -1.53 10.62 -9.31
N GLU A 37 -2.33 11.20 -8.42
CA GLU A 37 -3.08 12.42 -8.72
C GLU A 37 -2.16 13.62 -8.92
N SER A 38 -1.15 13.78 -8.06
CA SER A 38 -0.16 14.85 -8.17
C SER A 38 0.63 14.75 -9.49
N TYR A 39 1.05 13.53 -9.87
CA TYR A 39 1.69 13.26 -11.15
C TYR A 39 0.79 13.65 -12.32
N ARG A 40 -0.50 13.28 -12.29
CA ARG A 40 -1.46 13.62 -13.35
C ARG A 40 -1.65 15.13 -13.52
N VAL A 41 -1.61 15.90 -12.44
CA VAL A 41 -1.73 17.37 -12.47
C VAL A 41 -0.48 18.05 -13.01
N ASP A 42 0.71 17.48 -12.73
CA ASP A 42 1.99 18.03 -13.18
C ASP A 42 2.22 17.79 -14.69
N GLN A 43 1.68 16.71 -15.24
CA GLN A 43 1.82 16.40 -16.65
C GLN A 43 1.02 17.34 -17.56
N ALA A 44 1.68 17.83 -18.63
CA ALA A 44 1.05 18.67 -19.65
C ALA A 44 -0.14 17.98 -20.35
N SER A 45 -0.14 16.64 -20.36
CA SER A 45 -1.28 15.81 -20.76
C SER A 45 -1.67 14.93 -19.58
N PRO A 46 -2.93 14.98 -19.10
CA PRO A 46 -3.34 14.25 -17.90
C PRO A 46 -3.22 12.75 -18.14
N ALA A 47 -2.18 12.15 -17.57
CA ALA A 47 -1.89 10.74 -17.65
C ALA A 47 -1.42 10.21 -16.28
N TYR A 48 -1.88 9.02 -15.90
CA TYR A 48 -1.31 8.33 -14.75
C TYR A 48 0.02 7.67 -15.11
N PRO A 49 0.92 7.48 -14.12
CA PRO A 49 2.19 6.81 -14.35
C PRO A 49 1.94 5.35 -14.76
N ALA A 50 2.73 4.80 -15.68
CA ALA A 50 2.56 3.41 -16.11
C ALA A 50 3.05 2.40 -15.05
N THR A 51 4.02 2.80 -14.24
CA THR A 51 4.66 1.95 -13.22
C THR A 51 4.84 2.70 -11.91
N LEU A 52 4.89 1.97 -10.80
CA LEU A 52 5.19 2.54 -9.49
C LEU A 52 6.58 3.20 -9.46
N ASN A 53 7.54 2.65 -10.20
CA ASN A 53 8.89 3.19 -10.29
C ASN A 53 8.93 4.57 -10.96
N ALA A 54 7.96 4.89 -11.84
CA ALA A 54 7.88 6.21 -12.45
C ALA A 54 7.56 7.30 -11.40
N LEU A 55 6.80 6.95 -10.35
CA LEU A 55 6.51 7.87 -9.24
C LEU A 55 7.73 8.11 -8.34
N SER A 56 8.56 7.07 -8.11
CA SER A 56 9.79 7.21 -7.32
C SER A 56 10.96 7.81 -8.11
N SER A 57 10.94 7.67 -9.44
CA SER A 57 11.98 8.22 -10.33
C SER A 57 11.66 9.63 -10.83
N ALA A 58 10.47 10.16 -10.53
CA ALA A 58 10.10 11.54 -10.82
C ALA A 58 11.04 12.52 -10.09
N THR A 59 11.20 13.72 -10.64
CA THR A 59 12.04 14.77 -10.03
C THR A 59 11.18 16.01 -9.80
N PRO A 60 10.76 16.30 -8.54
CA PRO A 60 11.02 15.57 -7.30
C PRO A 60 10.24 14.24 -7.16
N PRO A 61 10.73 13.27 -6.37
CA PRO A 61 10.07 11.97 -6.21
C PRO A 61 8.76 12.12 -5.44
N TYR A 62 7.67 11.55 -5.96
CA TYR A 62 6.34 11.62 -5.32
C TYR A 62 6.14 10.55 -4.26
N ILE A 63 6.87 9.43 -4.37
CA ILE A 63 6.83 8.33 -3.39
C ILE A 63 8.23 7.95 -2.96
N ASP A 64 8.32 7.32 -1.79
CA ASP A 64 9.56 6.76 -1.28
C ASP A 64 10.07 5.64 -2.23
N PRO A 65 11.37 5.58 -2.54
CA PRO A 65 11.94 4.56 -3.42
C PRO A 65 11.75 3.13 -2.91
N THR A 66 11.62 2.92 -1.59
CA THR A 66 11.28 1.60 -1.03
C THR A 66 9.86 1.16 -1.42
N LEU A 67 8.92 2.11 -1.46
CA LEU A 67 7.57 1.86 -1.94
C LEU A 67 7.57 1.67 -3.46
N GLY A 68 8.35 2.48 -4.19
CA GLY A 68 8.58 2.32 -5.64
C GLY A 68 9.18 0.96 -6.02
N GLY A 69 9.94 0.34 -5.11
CA GLY A 69 10.46 -1.03 -5.24
C GLY A 69 9.40 -2.13 -5.08
N GLY A 70 8.15 -1.79 -4.75
CA GLY A 70 7.04 -2.73 -4.71
C GLY A 70 6.93 -3.56 -3.42
N THR A 71 7.74 -3.29 -2.39
CA THR A 71 7.66 -3.98 -1.10
C THR A 71 7.81 -3.01 0.07
N LYS A 72 6.83 -3.00 0.99
CA LYS A 72 6.90 -2.21 2.23
C LYS A 72 6.18 -2.91 3.37
N GLN A 73 6.82 -2.96 4.54
CA GLN A 73 6.25 -3.53 5.78
C GLN A 73 5.65 -4.94 5.62
N GLY A 74 6.29 -5.80 4.83
CA GLY A 74 5.83 -7.18 4.59
C GLY A 74 4.63 -7.31 3.64
N TYR A 75 4.29 -6.24 2.93
CA TYR A 75 3.31 -6.23 1.84
C TYR A 75 4.00 -5.92 0.51
N THR A 76 3.52 -6.58 -0.54
CA THR A 76 3.87 -6.36 -1.94
C THR A 76 2.85 -5.49 -2.62
N PHE A 77 3.30 -4.43 -3.27
CA PHE A 77 2.50 -3.48 -4.02
C PHE A 77 2.71 -3.75 -5.51
N SER A 78 1.69 -4.31 -6.15
CA SER A 78 1.64 -4.46 -7.60
C SER A 78 0.83 -3.30 -8.17
N TYR A 79 1.46 -2.44 -8.95
CA TYR A 79 0.82 -1.28 -9.56
C TYR A 79 0.82 -1.42 -11.07
N THR A 80 -0.34 -1.20 -11.68
CA THR A 80 -0.54 -1.16 -13.12
C THR A 80 -1.29 0.11 -13.45
N GLY A 81 -0.63 1.06 -14.12
CA GLY A 81 -1.25 2.30 -14.58
C GLY A 81 -1.39 2.35 -16.10
N SER A 82 -2.41 3.06 -16.55
CA SER A 82 -2.72 3.40 -17.93
C SER A 82 -2.95 4.92 -18.04
N THR A 83 -3.24 5.44 -19.22
CA THR A 83 -3.42 6.89 -19.41
C THR A 83 -4.51 7.47 -18.50
N ASN A 84 -5.65 6.78 -18.34
CA ASN A 84 -6.80 7.31 -17.60
C ASN A 84 -7.20 6.49 -16.37
N THR A 85 -6.60 5.33 -16.18
CA THR A 85 -6.95 4.41 -15.10
C THR A 85 -5.68 3.91 -14.42
N TYR A 86 -5.78 3.57 -13.15
CA TYR A 86 -4.69 2.87 -12.48
C TYR A 86 -5.27 1.90 -11.46
N SER A 87 -4.54 0.81 -11.24
CA SER A 87 -4.86 -0.17 -10.22
C SER A 87 -3.62 -0.48 -9.43
N CYS A 88 -3.76 -0.56 -8.12
CA CYS A 88 -2.72 -0.95 -7.20
C CYS A 88 -3.26 -2.02 -6.27
N THR A 89 -2.60 -3.16 -6.22
CA THR A 89 -2.95 -4.25 -5.32
C THR A 89 -1.83 -4.43 -4.31
N ALA A 90 -2.14 -4.29 -3.02
CA ALA A 90 -1.22 -4.57 -1.93
C ALA A 90 -1.58 -5.91 -1.28
N GLY A 91 -0.79 -6.94 -1.53
CA GLY A 91 -0.96 -8.27 -0.94
C GLY A 91 0.13 -8.57 0.11
N PRO A 92 -0.17 -9.30 1.19
CA PRO A 92 0.85 -9.69 2.16
C PRO A 92 1.86 -10.64 1.52
N GLN A 93 3.15 -10.41 1.79
CA GLN A 93 4.24 -11.28 1.32
C GLN A 93 4.13 -12.71 1.87
N THR A 94 3.63 -12.86 3.09
CA THR A 94 3.38 -14.17 3.69
C THR A 94 2.03 -14.14 4.38
N PRO A 95 0.99 -14.69 3.72
CA PRO A 95 -0.34 -14.81 4.31
C PRO A 95 -0.28 -15.51 5.68
N GLY A 96 -0.87 -14.89 6.71
CA GLY A 96 -0.85 -15.41 8.08
C GLY A 96 0.35 -14.99 8.93
N VAL A 97 1.36 -14.34 8.35
CA VAL A 97 2.57 -13.88 9.07
C VAL A 97 2.80 -12.39 8.93
N THR A 98 2.73 -11.84 7.71
CA THR A 98 2.88 -10.39 7.48
C THR A 98 1.55 -9.67 7.34
N GLY A 99 0.51 -10.38 6.93
CA GLY A 99 -0.86 -9.90 6.81
C GLY A 99 -1.81 -11.01 6.39
N ASN A 100 -3.11 -10.77 6.48
CA ASN A 100 -4.13 -11.75 6.12
C ASN A 100 -5.05 -11.29 4.99
N ARG A 101 -5.05 -9.99 4.69
CA ARG A 101 -5.98 -9.36 3.76
C ARG A 101 -5.19 -8.76 2.60
N THR A 102 -5.69 -8.96 1.40
CA THR A 102 -5.21 -8.26 0.22
C THR A 102 -6.01 -6.98 0.07
N LEU A 103 -5.33 -5.88 -0.22
CA LEU A 103 -5.92 -4.57 -0.41
C LEU A 103 -5.83 -4.21 -1.88
N PHE A 104 -6.84 -3.55 -2.38
CA PHE A 104 -6.95 -3.11 -3.76
C PHE A 104 -7.34 -1.64 -3.80
N LEU A 105 -6.67 -0.87 -4.64
CA LEU A 105 -6.91 0.55 -4.86
C LEU A 105 -7.01 0.77 -6.37
N ASN A 106 -7.93 1.62 -6.78
CA ASN A 106 -8.02 2.11 -8.15
C ASN A 106 -8.13 3.64 -8.20
N GLU A 107 -8.31 4.19 -9.39
CA GLU A 107 -8.47 5.63 -9.62
C GLU A 107 -9.68 6.27 -8.91
N THR A 108 -10.61 5.46 -8.38
CA THR A 108 -11.72 5.99 -7.57
C THR A 108 -11.29 6.43 -6.17
N GLY A 109 -10.05 6.15 -5.75
CA GLY A 109 -9.52 6.51 -4.43
C GLY A 109 -10.03 5.64 -3.28
N VAL A 110 -10.94 4.69 -3.56
CA VAL A 110 -11.51 3.77 -2.57
C VAL A 110 -10.63 2.52 -2.46
N ILE A 111 -10.19 2.21 -1.23
CA ILE A 111 -9.51 0.95 -0.95
C ILE A 111 -10.56 -0.16 -0.73
N ARG A 112 -10.39 -1.27 -1.42
CA ARG A 112 -11.24 -2.47 -1.38
C ARG A 112 -10.42 -3.68 -0.94
N LEU A 113 -11.11 -4.73 -0.50
CA LEU A 113 -10.48 -6.02 -0.16
C LEU A 113 -10.40 -6.95 -1.36
N ASN A 114 -9.25 -7.59 -1.56
CA ASN A 114 -8.93 -8.57 -2.59
C ASN A 114 -8.89 -8.04 -4.03
N ASP A 115 -9.92 -7.35 -4.50
CA ASP A 115 -10.04 -6.90 -5.90
C ASP A 115 -10.94 -5.66 -6.06
N SER A 116 -11.11 -5.21 -7.32
CA SER A 116 -11.95 -4.07 -7.72
C SER A 116 -13.44 -4.21 -7.36
N SER A 117 -13.93 -5.43 -7.22
CA SER A 117 -15.32 -5.77 -6.84
C SER A 117 -15.44 -6.12 -5.35
N GLY A 118 -14.33 -6.09 -4.62
CA GLY A 118 -14.24 -6.37 -3.21
C GLY A 118 -15.02 -5.40 -2.35
N THR A 119 -15.29 -5.82 -1.11
CA THR A 119 -15.88 -4.95 -0.10
C THR A 119 -14.95 -3.75 0.14
N PRO A 120 -15.45 -2.50 0.04
CA PRO A 120 -14.68 -1.33 0.41
C PRO A 120 -14.33 -1.42 1.90
N ILE A 121 -13.11 -1.06 2.23
CA ILE A 121 -12.70 -0.85 3.62
C ILE A 121 -12.68 0.65 3.86
N GLU A 122 -13.55 1.08 4.77
CA GLU A 122 -13.55 2.44 5.33
C GLU A 122 -12.77 2.47 6.64
#